data_AF-A0A963WSH3-F1
#
_entry.id   AF-A0A963WSH3-F1
#
_cell.length_a   1.000
_cell.length_b   1.000
_cell.length_c   1.000
_cell.angle_alpha   90.00
_cell.angle_beta   90.00
_cell.angle_gamma   90.00
#
_symmetry.space_group_name_H-M   'P 1'
#
loop_
_entity.id
_entity.type
_entity.pdbx_description
1 polymer ?
#
loop_
_entity_poly.entity_id
_entity_poly.type
_entity_poly.pdbx_seq_one_letter_code
_entity_poly.pdbx_strand_id
1 'polypeptide(L)'
;MRIFSALLGLFAVLALPGCSDGTAGDSGKSFFSFGSPDYVAPPVQPRSTWAKHVIPDGKIPETGFLAAYFDRRGNPPAVNTEEVDNVAIKYAWDELHHIASENFGGYWIGQLDMPEGGKRTISVSLSHAKARILIDGRLVHSTERDSQFTHMFAPGKHLVEVEHINNWHTTEFKVTIGEVEPAPVSDSELRSALAKSGNGEIFYVGLYESDARDTSVEVNLPRTGKPAIVWLDSYEAIDWTLDAPDGVEAAIITSYSPGSRIVDPAGTRVYRTEQRLDGRKGGDSGSCRCISGRFHCEKSAGLGGLSTAISRRTGKALAGYAMTYSAAEVSIRDYDKSAQDEAKAAAARTEEARRMCESHANPDFDRMFD
;
A
#
# COMPACT_ATOMS: atom_id res chain seq x y z
N MET A 1 -33.80 27.86 -34.36
CA MET A 1 -34.34 28.67 -35.49
C MET A 1 -33.23 28.71 -36.53
N ARG A 2 -33.19 27.98 -37.66
CA ARG A 2 -34.13 27.30 -38.59
C ARG A 2 -33.45 25.97 -39.01
N ILE A 3 -34.03 24.77 -38.89
CA ILE A 3 -34.99 24.05 -39.79
C ILE A 3 -34.69 24.16 -41.30
N PHE A 4 -34.36 23.02 -41.93
CA PHE A 4 -34.92 22.46 -43.18
C PHE A 4 -34.35 21.02 -43.33
N SER A 5 -35.09 19.96 -42.98
CA SER A 5 -36.12 19.21 -43.75
C SER A 5 -35.60 18.38 -44.94
N ALA A 6 -35.47 17.08 -44.64
CA ALA A 6 -35.84 15.86 -45.36
C ALA A 6 -36.24 15.89 -46.85
N LEU A 7 -35.82 14.84 -47.56
CA LEU A 7 -36.63 14.18 -48.59
C LEU A 7 -36.36 12.67 -48.64
N LEU A 8 -37.45 11.91 -48.44
CA LEU A 8 -37.61 10.47 -48.69
C LEU A 8 -37.87 10.24 -50.18
N GLY A 9 -37.44 9.09 -50.73
CA GLY A 9 -37.86 8.59 -52.03
C GLY A 9 -37.58 7.09 -52.15
N LEU A 10 -38.64 6.31 -52.40
CA LEU A 10 -38.78 4.87 -52.24
C LEU A 10 -38.79 4.14 -53.61
N PHE A 11 -38.54 2.82 -53.56
CA PHE A 11 -38.82 1.75 -54.53
C PHE A 11 -37.82 1.42 -55.65
N ALA A 12 -37.27 0.19 -55.61
CA ALA A 12 -37.75 -0.91 -56.46
C ALA A 12 -37.18 -2.27 -56.01
N VAL A 13 -38.07 -3.27 -56.00
CA VAL A 13 -37.82 -4.71 -55.77
C VAL A 13 -37.39 -5.37 -57.08
N LEU A 14 -36.36 -6.21 -57.05
CA LEU A 14 -36.20 -7.34 -58.00
C LEU A 14 -35.47 -8.48 -57.30
N ALA A 15 -36.04 -9.69 -57.40
CA ALA A 15 -35.57 -10.91 -56.77
C ALA A 15 -34.92 -11.88 -57.78
N LEU A 16 -33.74 -12.38 -57.41
CA LEU A 16 -33.09 -13.69 -57.70
C LEU A 16 -32.78 -14.06 -59.18
N PRO A 17 -31.81 -14.97 -59.51
CA PRO A 17 -31.23 -16.04 -58.67
C PRO A 17 -29.70 -16.30 -58.81
N GLY A 18 -29.15 -17.19 -57.96
CA GLY A 18 -28.11 -18.13 -58.40
C GLY A 18 -26.80 -18.23 -57.59
N CYS A 19 -26.60 -19.42 -57.01
CA CYS A 19 -25.34 -20.18 -56.91
C CYS A 19 -24.14 -19.67 -56.06
N SER A 20 -24.01 -20.31 -54.90
CA SER A 20 -22.86 -21.09 -54.39
C SER A 20 -21.40 -20.62 -54.56
N ASP A 21 -20.74 -20.71 -53.40
CA ASP A 21 -19.33 -21.04 -53.11
C ASP A 21 -18.25 -19.96 -53.21
N GLY A 22 -17.58 -19.73 -52.06
CA GLY A 22 -16.19 -19.31 -52.02
C GLY A 22 -15.80 -18.26 -50.98
N THR A 23 -15.47 -18.73 -49.77
CA THR A 23 -14.41 -18.22 -48.87
C THR A 23 -14.43 -16.75 -48.39
N ALA A 24 -14.52 -16.56 -47.07
CA ALA A 24 -13.52 -15.84 -46.27
C ALA A 24 -13.90 -15.91 -44.79
N GLY A 25 -12.97 -16.41 -43.96
CA GLY A 25 -13.15 -16.53 -42.52
C GLY A 25 -13.32 -15.17 -41.85
N ASP A 26 -14.38 -15.04 -41.08
CA ASP A 26 -14.51 -13.95 -40.12
C ASP A 26 -14.03 -14.47 -38.77
N SER A 27 -12.98 -13.81 -38.27
CA SER A 27 -12.34 -14.11 -37.00
C SER A 27 -13.32 -13.81 -35.89
N GLY A 28 -13.86 -14.89 -35.31
CA GLY A 28 -14.63 -14.85 -34.08
C GLY A 28 -13.87 -14.07 -33.02
N LYS A 29 -14.28 -12.83 -32.78
CA LYS A 29 -13.90 -12.08 -31.59
C LYS A 29 -14.49 -12.83 -30.40
N SER A 30 -13.67 -13.69 -29.81
CA SER A 30 -13.82 -14.19 -28.46
C SER A 30 -13.99 -12.99 -27.54
N PHE A 31 -15.24 -12.66 -27.22
CA PHE A 31 -15.54 -11.90 -26.03
C PHE A 31 -15.14 -12.78 -24.85
N PHE A 32 -13.98 -12.49 -24.28
CA PHE A 32 -13.68 -12.92 -22.92
C PHE A 32 -14.75 -12.26 -22.03
N SER A 33 -15.76 -13.05 -21.67
CA SER A 33 -16.63 -12.73 -20.55
C SER A 33 -15.74 -12.83 -19.32
N PHE A 34 -15.27 -11.70 -18.80
CA PHE A 34 -14.92 -11.64 -17.38
C PHE A 34 -16.20 -12.03 -16.65
N GLY A 35 -16.20 -13.22 -16.02
CA GLY A 35 -17.33 -13.65 -15.21
C GLY A 35 -17.63 -12.56 -14.21
N SER A 36 -18.88 -12.10 -14.17
CA SER A 36 -19.33 -11.29 -13.04
C SER A 36 -19.02 -12.09 -11.77
N PRO A 37 -18.38 -11.49 -10.76
CA PRO A 37 -18.09 -12.18 -9.52
C PRO A 37 -19.37 -12.76 -8.95
N ASP A 38 -19.28 -13.98 -8.42
CA ASP A 38 -20.44 -14.65 -7.85
C ASP A 38 -20.84 -13.92 -6.55
N TYR A 39 -22.02 -13.31 -6.55
CA TYR A 39 -22.59 -12.64 -5.38
C TYR A 39 -23.37 -13.64 -4.53
N VAL A 40 -23.08 -13.67 -3.23
CA VAL A 40 -23.68 -14.59 -2.26
C VAL A 40 -24.49 -13.85 -1.20
N ALA A 41 -25.41 -14.56 -0.55
CA ALA A 41 -26.03 -14.07 0.67
C ALA A 41 -24.98 -14.10 1.81
N PRO A 42 -24.94 -13.08 2.68
CA PRO A 42 -24.01 -13.06 3.80
C PRO A 42 -24.33 -14.20 4.79
N PRO A 43 -23.32 -14.77 5.47
CA PRO A 43 -23.50 -15.91 6.38
C PRO A 43 -24.38 -15.56 7.59
N VAL A 44 -24.43 -14.28 7.96
CA VAL A 44 -25.36 -13.71 8.92
C VAL A 44 -25.89 -12.37 8.40
N GLN A 45 -27.00 -11.88 8.95
CA GLN A 45 -27.53 -10.56 8.57
C GLN A 45 -26.57 -9.44 9.03
N PRO A 46 -26.20 -8.50 8.14
CA PRO A 46 -25.41 -7.34 8.50
C PRO A 46 -26.08 -6.54 9.62
N ARG A 47 -25.30 -6.05 10.58
CA ARG A 47 -25.84 -5.26 11.70
C ARG A 47 -25.41 -3.81 11.70
N SER A 48 -24.45 -3.42 10.85
CA SER A 48 -24.17 -2.00 10.63
C SER A 48 -25.46 -1.29 10.21
N THR A 49 -25.68 -0.10 10.78
CA THR A 49 -26.77 0.77 10.33
C THR A 49 -26.53 1.30 8.91
N TRP A 50 -25.31 1.16 8.37
CA TRP A 50 -24.92 1.58 7.03
C TRP A 50 -25.23 0.53 5.98
N ALA A 51 -25.24 -0.77 6.35
CA ALA A 51 -25.50 -1.89 5.44
C ALA A 51 -26.79 -1.73 4.60
N LYS A 52 -27.88 -1.23 5.22
CA LYS A 52 -29.17 -1.01 4.55
C LYS A 52 -29.13 0.08 3.47
N HIS A 53 -28.11 0.94 3.48
CA HIS A 53 -27.94 2.03 2.52
C HIS A 53 -26.99 1.67 1.38
N VAL A 54 -26.16 0.65 1.57
CA VAL A 54 -25.06 0.30 0.67
C VAL A 54 -25.22 -1.08 0.01
N ILE A 55 -26.09 -1.95 0.55
CA ILE A 55 -26.38 -3.28 -0.01
C ILE A 55 -27.88 -3.40 -0.32
N PRO A 56 -28.37 -2.79 -1.41
CA PRO A 56 -29.81 -2.78 -1.70
C PRO A 56 -30.38 -4.19 -1.95
N ASP A 57 -29.59 -5.08 -2.57
CA ASP A 57 -30.03 -6.44 -2.92
C ASP A 57 -29.68 -7.51 -1.86
N GLY A 58 -29.09 -7.09 -0.75
CA GLY A 58 -28.69 -7.97 0.35
C GLY A 58 -27.60 -9.00 0.02
N LYS A 59 -26.84 -8.80 -1.07
CA LYS A 59 -25.76 -9.70 -1.51
C LYS A 59 -24.39 -9.06 -1.38
N ILE A 60 -23.38 -9.88 -1.16
CA ILE A 60 -21.97 -9.49 -1.07
C ILE A 60 -21.12 -10.33 -2.04
N PRO A 61 -19.94 -9.85 -2.46
CA PRO A 61 -19.00 -10.66 -3.24
C PRO A 61 -18.63 -11.97 -2.53
N GLU A 62 -18.45 -13.06 -3.28
CA GLU A 62 -17.95 -14.32 -2.72
C GLU A 62 -16.52 -14.20 -2.19
N THR A 63 -15.70 -13.37 -2.83
CA THR A 63 -14.32 -13.05 -2.45
C THR A 63 -14.13 -11.54 -2.33
N GLY A 64 -13.27 -11.10 -1.40
CA GLY A 64 -13.01 -9.68 -1.18
C GLY A 64 -14.16 -8.97 -0.48
N PHE A 65 -14.36 -7.70 -0.81
CA PHE A 65 -15.31 -6.79 -0.17
C PHE A 65 -16.08 -5.97 -1.20
N LEU A 66 -17.35 -5.72 -0.91
CA LEU A 66 -18.05 -4.58 -1.48
C LEU A 66 -17.69 -3.34 -0.66
N ALA A 67 -17.02 -2.39 -1.28
CA ALA A 67 -16.74 -1.08 -0.73
C ALA A 67 -17.85 -0.09 -1.13
N ALA A 68 -18.19 0.82 -0.22
CA ALA A 68 -19.16 1.87 -0.42
C ALA A 68 -18.63 3.19 0.14
N TYR A 69 -18.64 4.22 -0.70
CA TYR A 69 -18.06 5.53 -0.43
C TYR A 69 -19.10 6.63 -0.56
N PHE A 70 -19.11 7.56 0.39
CA PHE A 70 -20.08 8.63 0.41
C PHE A 70 -19.60 9.90 1.13
N ASP A 71 -20.14 11.03 0.71
CA ASP A 71 -20.01 12.30 1.44
C ASP A 71 -21.03 12.34 2.59
N ARG A 72 -20.52 12.43 3.83
CA ARG A 72 -21.33 12.43 5.06
C ARG A 72 -22.26 13.65 5.19
N ARG A 73 -22.09 14.69 4.37
CA ARG A 73 -22.95 15.88 4.34
C ARG A 73 -24.23 15.67 3.54
N GLY A 74 -24.28 14.65 2.68
CA GLY A 74 -25.47 14.32 1.89
C GLY A 74 -26.61 13.78 2.76
N ASN A 75 -27.86 14.07 2.37
CA ASN A 75 -29.05 13.58 3.08
C ASN A 75 -30.20 13.22 2.10
N PRO A 76 -30.40 11.92 1.76
CA PRO A 76 -29.49 10.81 2.04
C PRO A 76 -28.19 10.98 1.23
N PRO A 77 -27.07 10.42 1.70
CA PRO A 77 -25.82 10.49 0.95
C PRO A 77 -25.93 9.70 -0.36
N ALA A 78 -25.36 10.23 -1.44
CA ALA A 78 -25.10 9.46 -2.64
C ALA A 78 -23.98 8.45 -2.36
N VAL A 79 -24.19 7.19 -2.74
CA VAL A 79 -23.27 6.08 -2.48
C VAL A 79 -22.65 5.62 -3.79
N ASN A 80 -21.32 5.59 -3.84
CA ASN A 80 -20.57 4.93 -4.90
C ASN A 80 -20.08 3.58 -4.37
N THR A 81 -20.24 2.51 -5.14
CA THR A 81 -19.82 1.16 -4.74
C THR A 81 -18.85 0.56 -5.73
N GLU A 82 -17.87 -0.19 -5.23
CA GLU A 82 -16.95 -0.99 -6.04
C GLU A 82 -16.56 -2.25 -5.28
N GLU A 83 -16.09 -3.26 -6.01
CA GLU A 83 -15.50 -4.45 -5.42
C GLU A 83 -14.01 -4.25 -5.23
N VAL A 84 -13.50 -4.65 -4.08
CA VAL A 84 -12.09 -4.53 -3.71
C VAL A 84 -11.62 -5.79 -3.01
N ASP A 85 -10.37 -6.17 -3.22
CA ASP A 85 -9.81 -7.36 -2.57
C ASP A 85 -9.61 -7.15 -1.07
N ASN A 86 -9.30 -5.91 -0.67
CA ASN A 86 -8.89 -5.56 0.69
C ASN A 86 -9.55 -4.27 1.18
N VAL A 87 -9.68 -4.15 2.49
CA VAL A 87 -10.14 -2.91 3.14
C VAL A 87 -8.99 -1.93 3.19
N ALA A 88 -8.85 -1.15 2.12
CA ALA A 88 -7.88 -0.08 2.01
C ALA A 88 -8.42 1.05 1.14
N ILE A 89 -8.09 2.29 1.50
CA ILE A 89 -8.37 3.45 0.66
C ILE A 89 -7.34 4.55 0.93
N LYS A 90 -6.85 5.14 -0.15
CA LYS A 90 -5.98 6.30 -0.14
C LYS A 90 -6.38 7.30 -1.23
N TYR A 91 -6.56 8.55 -0.84
CA TYR A 91 -6.71 9.67 -1.76
C TYR A 91 -6.56 11.02 -1.02
N ALA A 92 -6.29 12.10 -1.77
CA ALA A 92 -6.21 13.44 -1.22
C ALA A 92 -7.38 14.31 -1.72
N TRP A 93 -7.74 15.32 -0.91
CA TRP A 93 -8.74 16.34 -1.28
C TRP A 93 -10.06 15.73 -1.76
N ASP A 94 -10.46 15.91 -3.01
CA ASP A 94 -11.72 15.44 -3.59
C ASP A 94 -11.53 14.47 -4.78
N GLU A 95 -10.35 13.84 -4.88
CA GLU A 95 -9.98 12.97 -6.00
C GLU A 95 -10.90 11.75 -6.18
N LEU A 96 -11.47 11.24 -5.08
CA LEU A 96 -12.35 10.08 -5.09
C LEU A 96 -13.82 10.50 -5.21
N HIS A 97 -14.42 10.31 -6.39
CA HIS A 97 -15.84 10.60 -6.67
C HIS A 97 -16.30 12.02 -6.29
N HIS A 98 -15.38 13.00 -6.29
CA HIS A 98 -15.65 14.36 -5.81
C HIS A 98 -16.09 14.44 -4.34
N ILE A 99 -15.75 13.43 -3.53
CA ILE A 99 -16.00 13.40 -2.09
C ILE A 99 -14.81 14.03 -1.39
N ALA A 100 -14.99 15.24 -0.87
CA ALA A 100 -13.97 15.90 -0.07
C ALA A 100 -13.57 15.03 1.13
N SER A 101 -12.27 14.78 1.27
CA SER A 101 -11.65 13.83 2.18
C SER A 101 -12.09 14.04 3.63
N GLU A 102 -12.22 15.28 4.08
CA GLU A 102 -12.64 15.59 5.45
C GLU A 102 -14.10 15.21 5.75
N ASN A 103 -14.89 14.98 4.69
CA ASN A 103 -16.29 14.57 4.77
C ASN A 103 -16.49 13.10 4.39
N PHE A 104 -15.42 12.35 4.12
CA PHE A 104 -15.49 10.97 3.66
C PHE A 104 -16.07 10.01 4.70
N GLY A 105 -17.01 9.17 4.25
CA GLY A 105 -17.44 7.95 4.90
C GLY A 105 -17.17 6.74 3.99
N GLY A 106 -16.56 5.70 4.55
CA GLY A 106 -16.25 4.46 3.84
C GLY A 106 -16.81 3.25 4.58
N TYR A 107 -17.46 2.35 3.86
CA TYR A 107 -17.97 1.09 4.39
C TYR A 107 -17.48 -0.08 3.54
N TRP A 108 -16.98 -1.13 4.18
CA TRP A 108 -16.60 -2.36 3.51
C TRP A 108 -17.35 -3.52 4.12
N ILE A 109 -17.88 -4.39 3.28
CA ILE A 109 -18.55 -5.60 3.71
C ILE A 109 -18.15 -6.78 2.83
N GLY A 110 -17.71 -7.86 3.46
CA GLY A 110 -17.20 -9.03 2.78
C GLY A 110 -17.32 -10.27 3.64
N GLN A 111 -17.04 -11.42 3.03
CA GLN A 111 -17.03 -12.70 3.72
C GLN A 111 -15.60 -13.21 3.84
N LEU A 112 -15.21 -13.58 5.05
CA LEU A 112 -13.93 -14.24 5.33
C LEU A 112 -14.19 -15.72 5.58
N ASP A 113 -13.55 -16.60 4.80
CA ASP A 113 -13.59 -18.05 5.06
C ASP A 113 -12.46 -18.44 6.00
N MET A 114 -12.80 -19.15 7.07
CA MET A 114 -11.89 -19.64 8.10
C MET A 114 -12.15 -21.13 8.32
N PRO A 115 -11.72 -22.03 7.41
CA PRO A 115 -12.13 -23.45 7.46
C PRO A 115 -11.85 -24.14 8.80
N GLU A 116 -10.74 -23.80 9.44
CA GLU A 116 -10.33 -24.34 10.75
C GLU A 116 -10.62 -23.38 11.91
N GLY A 117 -11.09 -22.16 11.62
CA GLY A 117 -11.16 -21.07 12.57
C GLY A 117 -9.77 -20.64 13.05
N GLY A 118 -9.71 -20.04 14.23
CA GLY A 118 -8.46 -19.75 14.91
C GLY A 118 -8.24 -18.27 15.21
N LYS A 119 -7.11 -18.02 15.89
CA LYS A 119 -6.73 -16.68 16.30
C LYS A 119 -6.13 -15.93 15.12
N ARG A 120 -6.58 -14.70 14.90
CA ARG A 120 -6.05 -13.78 13.89
C ARG A 120 -5.69 -12.46 14.53
N THR A 121 -4.74 -11.77 13.93
CA THR A 121 -4.43 -10.38 14.26
C THR A 121 -5.16 -9.49 13.28
N ILE A 122 -5.83 -8.47 13.81
CA ILE A 122 -6.50 -7.42 13.05
C ILE A 122 -5.77 -6.12 13.35
N SER A 123 -5.19 -5.54 12.31
CA SER A 123 -4.45 -4.28 12.34
C SER A 123 -5.30 -3.20 11.68
N VAL A 124 -5.35 -2.03 12.30
CA VAL A 124 -6.06 -0.86 11.79
C VAL A 124 -5.05 0.27 11.67
N SER A 125 -4.80 0.71 10.45
CA SER A 125 -4.07 1.94 10.17
C SER A 125 -5.05 3.02 9.77
N LEU A 126 -5.00 4.14 10.49
CA LEU A 126 -5.85 5.29 10.23
C LEU A 126 -5.16 6.58 10.71
N SER A 127 -5.28 7.63 9.92
CA SER A 127 -4.83 8.98 10.27
C SER A 127 -6.03 9.89 10.53
N HIS A 128 -6.08 10.59 11.68
CA HIS A 128 -7.11 11.59 12.00
C HIS A 128 -8.58 11.18 11.71
N ALA A 129 -8.87 9.89 11.92
CA ALA A 129 -10.13 9.27 11.52
C ALA A 129 -10.73 8.42 12.65
N LYS A 130 -11.87 7.79 12.37
CA LYS A 130 -12.51 6.81 13.27
C LYS A 130 -12.83 5.55 12.49
N ALA A 131 -12.69 4.40 13.13
CA ALA A 131 -13.07 3.12 12.54
C ALA A 131 -13.82 2.23 13.52
N ARG A 132 -14.77 1.44 13.00
CA ARG A 132 -15.44 0.35 13.71
C ARG A 132 -15.33 -0.92 12.90
N ILE A 133 -15.09 -2.04 13.58
CA ILE A 133 -15.01 -3.37 12.96
C ILE A 133 -16.07 -4.25 13.61
N LEU A 134 -16.91 -4.85 12.78
CA LEU A 134 -17.89 -5.83 13.18
C LEU A 134 -17.56 -7.18 12.54
N ILE A 135 -17.64 -8.24 13.35
CA ILE A 135 -17.53 -9.63 12.90
C ILE A 135 -18.83 -10.33 13.28
N ASP A 136 -19.48 -10.95 12.31
CA ASP A 136 -20.80 -11.58 12.45
C ASP A 136 -21.84 -10.64 13.09
N GLY A 137 -21.79 -9.37 12.69
CA GLY A 137 -22.67 -8.30 13.19
C GLY A 137 -22.38 -7.85 14.63
N ARG A 138 -21.32 -8.35 15.28
CA ARG A 138 -20.91 -7.90 16.63
C ARG A 138 -19.79 -6.90 16.50
N LEU A 139 -19.92 -5.73 17.12
CA LEU A 139 -18.83 -4.77 17.25
C LEU A 139 -17.69 -5.40 18.07
N VAL A 140 -16.57 -5.70 17.41
CA VAL A 140 -15.40 -6.29 18.05
C VAL A 140 -14.32 -5.25 18.37
N HIS A 141 -14.30 -4.13 17.64
CA HIS A 141 -13.32 -3.07 17.86
C HIS A 141 -13.83 -1.70 17.38
N SER A 142 -13.41 -0.65 18.08
CA SER A 142 -13.68 0.75 17.74
C SER A 142 -12.47 1.59 18.14
N THR A 143 -11.97 2.43 17.23
CA THR A 143 -10.73 3.18 17.47
C THR A 143 -10.71 4.52 16.71
N GLU A 144 -9.93 5.47 17.25
CA GLU A 144 -9.64 6.78 16.65
C GLU A 144 -8.13 6.98 16.42
N ARG A 145 -7.38 5.88 16.49
CA ARG A 145 -5.93 5.83 16.26
C ARG A 145 -5.52 4.48 15.68
N ASP A 146 -4.32 4.43 15.13
CA ASP A 146 -3.64 3.18 14.79
C ASP A 146 -3.73 2.20 15.96
N SER A 147 -4.10 0.96 15.65
CA SER A 147 -4.28 -0.07 16.68
C SER A 147 -4.17 -1.47 16.09
N GLN A 148 -3.94 -2.42 16.98
CA GLN A 148 -3.88 -3.83 16.65
C GLN A 148 -4.51 -4.63 17.78
N PHE A 149 -5.30 -5.64 17.44
CA PHE A 149 -5.93 -6.54 18.41
C PHE A 149 -6.06 -7.94 17.82
N THR A 150 -6.35 -8.91 18.67
CA THR A 150 -6.55 -10.30 18.21
C THR A 150 -8.00 -10.70 18.33
N HIS A 151 -8.50 -11.41 17.32
CA HIS A 151 -9.84 -11.99 17.31
C HIS A 151 -9.77 -13.51 17.16
N MET A 152 -10.66 -14.23 17.83
CA MET A 152 -10.79 -15.69 17.69
C MET A 152 -11.98 -15.97 16.77
N PHE A 153 -11.70 -16.44 15.56
CA PHE A 153 -12.71 -16.88 14.61
C PHE A 153 -13.11 -18.33 14.88
N ALA A 154 -14.40 -18.63 14.72
CA ALA A 154 -14.85 -20.02 14.70
C ALA A 154 -14.53 -20.65 13.34
N PRO A 155 -14.63 -21.98 13.20
CA PRO A 155 -14.60 -22.61 11.89
C PRO A 155 -15.78 -22.17 11.00
N GLY A 156 -15.50 -21.80 9.76
CA GLY A 156 -16.49 -21.49 8.72
C GLY A 156 -16.40 -20.06 8.16
N LYS A 157 -17.49 -19.64 7.51
CA LYS A 157 -17.62 -18.34 6.85
C LYS A 157 -18.10 -17.27 7.82
N HIS A 158 -17.39 -16.15 7.87
CA HIS A 158 -17.67 -15.01 8.75
C HIS A 158 -17.99 -13.76 7.96
N LEU A 159 -18.97 -12.98 8.43
CA LEU A 159 -19.24 -11.66 7.87
C LEU A 159 -18.29 -10.65 8.52
N VAL A 160 -17.60 -9.86 7.69
CA VAL A 160 -16.76 -8.76 8.14
C VAL A 160 -17.36 -7.45 7.65
N GLU A 161 -17.61 -6.52 8.57
CA GLU A 161 -18.05 -5.16 8.27
C GLU A 161 -17.03 -4.17 8.85
N VAL A 162 -16.58 -3.23 8.03
CA VAL A 162 -15.69 -2.15 8.45
C VAL A 162 -16.33 -0.81 8.11
N GLU A 163 -16.39 0.07 9.10
CA GLU A 163 -16.88 1.43 8.94
C GLU A 163 -15.74 2.41 9.22
N HIS A 164 -15.63 3.43 8.40
CA HIS A 164 -14.61 4.45 8.48
C HIS A 164 -15.23 5.85 8.32
N ILE A 165 -14.71 6.78 9.12
CA ILE A 165 -15.02 8.20 9.05
C ILE A 165 -13.71 8.97 9.06
N ASN A 166 -13.43 9.72 7.99
CA ASN A 166 -12.29 10.62 7.97
C ASN A 166 -12.66 12.02 8.47
N ASN A 167 -11.71 12.72 9.09
CA ASN A 167 -11.86 14.11 9.53
C ASN A 167 -10.65 14.97 9.15
N TRP A 168 -9.92 14.59 8.09
CA TRP A 168 -8.71 15.25 7.61
C TRP A 168 -8.71 15.42 6.08
N HIS A 169 -7.84 16.30 5.58
CA HIS A 169 -7.79 16.65 4.15
C HIS A 169 -7.13 15.58 3.26
N THR A 170 -6.53 14.55 3.86
CA THR A 170 -6.14 13.30 3.19
C THR A 170 -6.83 12.12 3.86
N THR A 171 -7.17 11.10 3.08
CA THR A 171 -7.71 9.83 3.56
C THR A 171 -6.65 8.77 3.34
N GLU A 172 -6.23 8.15 4.44
CA GLU A 172 -5.31 7.00 4.47
C GLU A 172 -5.88 6.01 5.48
N PHE A 173 -6.43 4.91 4.99
CA PHE A 173 -7.10 3.93 5.84
C PHE A 173 -6.85 2.51 5.35
N LYS A 174 -6.54 1.62 6.28
CA LYS A 174 -6.37 0.20 6.01
C LYS A 174 -6.78 -0.66 7.19
N VAL A 175 -7.45 -1.78 6.91
CA VAL A 175 -7.64 -2.88 7.85
C VAL A 175 -7.01 -4.15 7.27
N THR A 176 -6.16 -4.78 8.05
CA THR A 176 -5.51 -6.03 7.68
C THR A 176 -5.90 -7.11 8.67
N ILE A 177 -6.49 -8.20 8.16
CA ILE A 177 -6.78 -9.42 8.92
C ILE A 177 -5.78 -10.48 8.47
N GLY A 178 -4.98 -10.98 9.39
CA GLY A 178 -3.94 -11.95 9.07
C GLY A 178 -3.62 -12.91 10.20
N GLU A 179 -2.64 -13.78 9.97
CA GLU A 179 -2.11 -14.66 11.00
C GLU A 179 -1.61 -13.87 12.22
N VAL A 180 -1.52 -14.55 13.36
CA VAL A 180 -0.98 -13.92 14.57
C VAL A 180 0.47 -13.52 14.30
N GLU A 181 0.70 -12.21 14.28
CA GLU A 181 2.03 -11.66 14.06
C GLU A 181 2.99 -12.13 15.16
N PRO A 182 4.16 -12.69 14.79
CA PRO A 182 5.22 -12.97 15.76
C PRO A 182 5.67 -11.70 16.46
N ALA A 183 6.14 -11.83 17.70
CA ALA A 183 6.76 -10.72 18.41
C ALA A 183 7.96 -10.16 17.60
N PRO A 184 8.18 -8.83 17.62
CA PRO A 184 9.36 -8.25 16.99
C PRO A 184 10.65 -8.91 17.49
N VAL A 185 11.55 -9.23 16.56
CA VAL A 185 12.87 -9.81 16.87
C VAL A 185 13.90 -8.72 17.12
N SER A 186 14.81 -8.99 18.05
CA SER A 186 16.00 -8.15 18.31
C SER A 186 17.02 -8.26 17.17
N ASP A 187 17.97 -7.32 17.11
CA ASP A 187 19.06 -7.34 16.12
C ASP A 187 19.89 -8.64 16.19
N SER A 188 20.14 -9.18 17.39
CA SER A 188 20.91 -10.40 17.57
C SER A 188 20.15 -11.64 17.08
N GLU A 189 18.84 -11.70 17.32
CA GLU A 189 17.96 -12.76 16.83
C GLU A 189 17.84 -12.71 15.31
N LEU A 190 17.60 -11.52 14.75
CA LEU A 190 17.55 -11.31 13.29
C LEU A 190 18.87 -11.74 12.64
N ARG A 191 20.00 -11.26 13.16
CA ARG A 191 21.32 -11.65 12.65
C ARG A 191 21.54 -13.16 12.72
N SER A 192 21.17 -13.78 13.83
CA SER A 192 21.31 -15.23 14.03
C SER A 192 20.41 -16.04 13.08
N ALA A 193 19.21 -15.54 12.79
CA ALA A 193 18.29 -16.15 11.84
C ALA A 193 18.80 -16.04 10.40
N LEU A 194 19.33 -14.87 10.01
CA LEU A 194 19.86 -14.61 8.68
C LEU A 194 21.25 -15.23 8.46
N ALA A 195 22.01 -15.53 9.50
CA ALA A 195 23.26 -16.30 9.40
C ALA A 195 23.02 -17.77 9.01
N LYS A 196 21.82 -18.30 9.28
CA LYS A 196 21.39 -19.63 8.84
C LYS A 196 20.82 -19.61 7.42
N SER A 197 20.44 -18.43 6.94
CA SER A 197 20.08 -18.22 5.54
C SER A 197 21.33 -18.37 4.66
N GLY A 198 21.17 -18.95 3.47
CA GLY A 198 22.29 -19.30 2.61
C GLY A 198 23.04 -18.10 2.01
N ASN A 199 23.42 -18.24 0.74
CA ASN A 199 24.09 -17.18 -0.03
C ASN A 199 23.16 -16.01 -0.44
N GLY A 200 21.96 -15.90 0.14
CA GLY A 200 20.99 -14.87 -0.21
C GLY A 200 21.51 -13.44 -0.01
N GLU A 201 21.09 -12.56 -0.93
CA GLU A 201 21.47 -11.16 -1.02
C GLU A 201 20.44 -10.26 -0.38
N ILE A 202 20.88 -9.20 0.32
CA ILE A 202 19.96 -8.30 1.01
C ILE A 202 19.68 -7.06 0.17
N PHE A 203 18.40 -6.80 -0.06
CA PHE A 203 17.87 -5.63 -0.75
C PHE A 203 17.06 -4.79 0.23
N TYR A 204 17.10 -3.46 0.05
CA TYR A 204 16.35 -2.53 0.89
C TYR A 204 15.33 -1.75 0.08
N VAL A 205 14.11 -1.66 0.59
CA VAL A 205 13.04 -0.83 0.03
C VAL A 205 12.56 0.10 1.13
N GLY A 206 12.62 1.40 0.88
CA GLY A 206 12.19 2.41 1.82
C GLY A 206 11.30 3.45 1.16
N LEU A 207 10.07 3.59 1.65
CA LEU A 207 9.18 4.68 1.23
C LEU A 207 8.36 5.23 2.38
N TYR A 208 7.88 6.47 2.26
CA TYR A 208 6.95 7.01 3.23
C TYR A 208 5.57 6.37 3.00
N GLU A 209 5.07 6.42 1.77
CA GLU A 209 3.68 6.12 1.47
C GLU A 209 3.46 5.50 0.08
N SER A 210 2.35 4.78 -0.13
CA SER A 210 2.02 4.25 -1.46
C SER A 210 1.30 5.31 -2.32
N ASP A 211 1.52 5.30 -3.64
CA ASP A 211 0.69 6.09 -4.57
C ASP A 211 -0.59 5.33 -5.00
N ALA A 212 -0.69 4.04 -4.69
CA ALA A 212 -1.84 3.21 -5.02
C ALA A 212 -3.00 3.46 -4.05
N ARG A 213 -4.21 3.53 -4.60
CA ARG A 213 -5.46 3.77 -3.84
C ARG A 213 -5.71 2.69 -2.78
N ASP A 214 -5.28 1.46 -3.03
CA ASP A 214 -5.43 0.33 -2.12
C ASP A 214 -4.21 0.11 -1.20
N THR A 215 -3.27 1.06 -1.17
CA THR A 215 -2.02 1.03 -0.38
C THR A 215 -1.03 -0.06 -0.78
N SER A 216 -1.19 -0.68 -1.95
CA SER A 216 -0.25 -1.69 -2.45
C SER A 216 1.03 -1.08 -2.98
N VAL A 217 2.12 -1.85 -2.94
CA VAL A 217 3.37 -1.50 -3.63
C VAL A 217 3.96 -2.75 -4.25
N GLU A 218 4.25 -2.67 -5.54
CA GLU A 218 5.00 -3.68 -6.27
C GLU A 218 6.50 -3.41 -6.20
N VAL A 219 7.28 -4.44 -5.85
CA VAL A 219 8.74 -4.37 -5.74
C VAL A 219 9.34 -5.30 -6.79
N ASN A 220 10.06 -4.72 -7.74
CA ASN A 220 10.77 -5.46 -8.79
C ASN A 220 12.22 -5.70 -8.37
N LEU A 221 12.55 -6.97 -8.15
CA LEU A 221 13.91 -7.39 -7.79
C LEU A 221 14.73 -7.80 -9.01
N PRO A 222 16.04 -7.50 -9.03
CA PRO A 222 16.92 -7.92 -10.11
C PRO A 222 17.12 -9.43 -10.07
N ARG A 223 17.38 -10.00 -11.25
CA ARG A 223 17.85 -11.38 -11.37
C ARG A 223 19.35 -11.44 -11.08
N THR A 224 19.73 -12.05 -9.97
CA THR A 224 21.14 -12.20 -9.54
C THR A 224 21.59 -13.66 -9.47
N GLY A 225 20.66 -14.61 -9.65
CA GLY A 225 20.90 -16.05 -9.49
C GLY A 225 21.01 -16.48 -8.02
N LYS A 226 20.61 -15.63 -7.08
CA LYS A 226 20.59 -15.90 -5.64
C LYS A 226 19.23 -15.49 -5.05
N PRO A 227 18.73 -16.20 -4.04
CA PRO A 227 17.48 -15.81 -3.40
C PRO A 227 17.62 -14.45 -2.69
N ALA A 228 16.52 -13.70 -2.70
CA ALA A 228 16.47 -12.37 -2.09
C ALA A 228 16.15 -12.44 -0.59
N ILE A 229 16.75 -11.52 0.17
CA ILE A 229 16.34 -11.11 1.50
C ILE A 229 15.91 -9.65 1.40
N VAL A 230 14.64 -9.33 1.63
CA VAL A 230 14.12 -7.97 1.46
C VAL A 230 13.89 -7.28 2.78
N TRP A 231 14.38 -6.05 2.93
CA TRP A 231 14.04 -5.16 4.03
C TRP A 231 13.03 -4.12 3.53
N LEU A 232 11.80 -4.20 4.02
CA LEU A 232 10.66 -3.38 3.62
C LEU A 232 10.36 -2.37 4.74
N ASP A 233 10.73 -1.11 4.52
CA ASP A 233 10.58 -0.02 5.48
C ASP A 233 9.55 1.01 4.97
N SER A 234 8.45 1.22 5.70
CA SER A 234 7.43 2.20 5.33
C SER A 234 6.97 3.08 6.48
N TYR A 235 6.39 4.25 6.18
CA TYR A 235 5.61 4.98 7.18
C TYR A 235 4.19 4.40 7.23
N GLU A 236 3.51 4.33 6.08
CA GLU A 236 2.17 3.73 5.98
C GLU A 236 2.16 2.20 6.07
N ALA A 237 0.96 1.63 6.22
CA ALA A 237 0.72 0.19 6.18
C ALA A 237 0.56 -0.31 4.74
N ILE A 238 1.52 -1.08 4.22
CA ILE A 238 1.65 -1.42 2.80
C ILE A 238 1.40 -2.91 2.54
N ASP A 239 0.66 -3.20 1.47
CA ASP A 239 0.57 -4.56 0.91
C ASP A 239 1.67 -4.70 -0.14
N TRP A 240 2.74 -5.42 0.23
CA TRP A 240 3.92 -5.58 -0.60
C TRP A 240 3.77 -6.79 -1.52
N THR A 241 3.85 -6.56 -2.82
CA THR A 241 3.99 -7.62 -3.83
C THR A 241 5.43 -7.66 -4.29
N LEU A 242 6.04 -8.85 -4.28
CA LEU A 242 7.45 -9.03 -4.60
C LEU A 242 7.60 -9.79 -5.92
N ASP A 243 7.96 -9.10 -7.00
CA ASP A 243 8.42 -9.76 -8.23
C ASP A 243 9.89 -10.13 -8.07
N ALA A 244 10.12 -11.39 -7.69
CA ALA A 244 11.43 -11.93 -7.36
C ALA A 244 11.78 -13.11 -8.28
N PRO A 245 12.49 -12.90 -9.40
CA PRO A 245 12.77 -13.97 -10.37
C PRO A 245 13.58 -15.14 -9.79
N ASP A 246 14.38 -14.90 -8.74
CA ASP A 246 15.18 -15.91 -8.04
C ASP A 246 14.56 -16.32 -6.68
N GLY A 247 13.34 -15.87 -6.39
CA GLY A 247 12.60 -16.15 -5.15
C GLY A 247 13.03 -15.31 -3.95
N VAL A 248 12.18 -15.30 -2.92
CA VAL A 248 12.42 -14.58 -1.65
C VAL A 248 12.59 -15.58 -0.52
N GLU A 249 13.77 -15.58 0.10
CA GLU A 249 14.07 -16.45 1.25
C GLU A 249 13.54 -15.87 2.56
N ALA A 250 13.64 -14.54 2.71
CA ALA A 250 13.21 -13.84 3.92
C ALA A 250 12.82 -12.39 3.63
N ALA A 251 11.93 -11.86 4.47
CA ALA A 251 11.55 -10.47 4.47
C ALA A 251 11.59 -9.89 5.89
N ILE A 252 12.02 -8.64 6.02
CA ILE A 252 12.02 -7.87 7.25
C ILE A 252 11.08 -6.69 7.05
N ILE A 253 10.01 -6.59 7.84
CA ILE A 253 9.02 -5.50 7.73
C ILE A 253 9.19 -4.54 8.92
N THR A 254 9.37 -3.24 8.64
CA THR A 254 9.56 -2.19 9.65
C THR A 254 8.68 -0.96 9.44
N SER A 255 7.37 -1.17 9.27
CA SER A 255 6.42 -0.08 9.08
C SER A 255 6.15 0.72 10.35
N TYR A 256 5.89 2.03 10.22
CA TYR A 256 5.42 2.85 11.35
C TYR A 256 3.98 2.51 11.70
N SER A 257 3.09 2.53 10.71
CA SER A 257 1.69 2.13 10.89
C SER A 257 1.53 0.60 10.86
N PRO A 258 0.61 0.03 11.67
CA PRO A 258 0.40 -1.41 11.72
C PRO A 258 -0.37 -1.91 10.48
N GLY A 259 -0.12 -3.17 10.09
CA GLY A 259 -0.90 -3.84 9.04
C GLY A 259 -0.16 -4.10 7.73
N SER A 260 1.09 -3.65 7.59
CA SER A 260 1.90 -4.05 6.43
C SER A 260 2.07 -5.56 6.35
N ARG A 261 2.05 -6.12 5.15
CA ARG A 261 2.26 -7.56 4.91
C ARG A 261 2.84 -7.80 3.53
N ILE A 262 3.34 -9.00 3.31
CA ILE A 262 3.62 -9.49 1.96
C ILE A 262 2.37 -10.19 1.44
N VAL A 263 1.96 -9.84 0.24
CA VAL A 263 0.91 -10.54 -0.51
C VAL A 263 1.51 -11.86 -1.01
N ASP A 264 0.80 -12.97 -0.77
CA ASP A 264 1.20 -14.33 -1.15
C ASP A 264 2.64 -14.71 -0.75
N PRO A 265 2.97 -14.74 0.55
CA PRO A 265 4.34 -14.91 1.05
C PRO A 265 4.87 -16.36 0.91
N ALA A 266 4.33 -17.19 0.01
CA ALA A 266 4.56 -18.64 -0.01
C ALA A 266 6.07 -19.00 0.04
N GLY A 267 6.49 -19.59 1.16
CA GLY A 267 7.89 -19.97 1.42
C GLY A 267 8.80 -18.86 1.99
N THR A 268 8.33 -17.62 2.05
CA THR A 268 9.08 -16.47 2.59
C THR A 268 9.01 -16.43 4.11
N ARG A 269 10.17 -16.39 4.78
CA ARG A 269 10.24 -16.16 6.22
C ARG A 269 10.08 -14.68 6.53
N VAL A 270 9.02 -14.30 7.24
CA VAL A 270 8.75 -12.89 7.60
C VAL A 270 9.22 -12.60 9.02
N TYR A 271 10.04 -11.56 9.16
CA TYR A 271 10.52 -11.02 10.41
C TYR A 271 9.97 -9.60 10.60
N ARG A 272 9.69 -9.24 11.85
CA ARG A 272 9.39 -7.85 12.24
C ARG A 272 10.42 -7.38 13.25
N THR A 273 10.77 -6.11 13.21
CA THR A 273 11.63 -5.50 14.21
C THR A 273 11.16 -4.09 14.52
N GLU A 274 11.28 -3.65 15.77
CA GLU A 274 10.93 -2.28 16.18
C GLU A 274 11.94 -1.24 15.66
N GLN A 275 13.05 -1.72 15.13
CA GLN A 275 14.19 -0.92 14.73
C GLN A 275 14.05 -0.40 13.31
N ARG A 276 13.35 0.73 13.17
CA ARG A 276 13.21 1.44 11.89
C ARG A 276 14.55 1.99 11.42
N LEU A 277 14.79 1.92 10.11
CA LEU A 277 15.99 2.50 9.48
C LEU A 277 15.74 3.91 8.97
N ASP A 278 14.46 4.30 8.83
CA ASP A 278 13.98 5.63 8.42
C ASP A 278 14.63 6.11 7.10
N GLY A 279 15.07 5.17 6.26
CA GLY A 279 15.63 5.42 4.94
C GLY A 279 14.53 5.52 3.89
N ARG A 280 13.61 6.48 4.04
CA ARG A 280 12.35 6.58 3.27
C ARG A 280 12.27 7.80 2.35
N LYS A 281 13.42 8.38 1.99
CA LYS A 281 13.52 9.47 1.02
C LYS A 281 14.60 9.12 0.01
N GLY A 282 14.23 9.06 -1.27
CA GLY A 282 15.16 8.99 -2.38
C GLY A 282 15.77 10.36 -2.67
N GLY A 283 17.05 10.40 -3.01
CA GLY A 283 17.76 11.67 -3.26
C GLY A 283 18.36 12.27 -2.00
N ASP A 284 19.39 13.11 -2.19
CA ASP A 284 20.26 13.71 -1.18
C ASP A 284 19.52 13.99 0.15
N SER A 285 20.14 13.58 1.26
CA SER A 285 19.84 13.94 2.66
C SER A 285 18.73 14.98 2.79
N GLY A 286 17.58 14.58 3.36
CA GLY A 286 16.39 15.44 3.47
C GLY A 286 16.73 16.90 3.77
N SER A 287 16.13 17.84 3.01
CA SER A 287 16.56 19.24 2.87
C SER A 287 17.24 19.78 4.14
N CYS A 288 18.57 19.86 4.11
CA CYS A 288 19.30 20.44 5.22
C CYS A 288 19.12 21.96 5.19
N ARG A 289 18.85 22.55 6.35
CA ARG A 289 18.64 23.99 6.53
C ARG A 289 19.59 24.50 7.59
N CYS A 290 20.13 25.69 7.36
CA CYS A 290 20.89 26.44 8.35
C CYS A 290 19.98 27.52 8.96
N ILE A 291 19.79 27.50 10.27
CA ILE A 291 19.00 28.51 10.99
C ILE A 291 19.86 29.06 12.13
N SER A 292 20.32 30.30 11.99
CA SER A 292 21.14 31.00 13.00
C SER A 292 22.39 30.20 13.42
N GLY A 293 23.11 29.64 12.46
CA GLY A 293 24.28 28.80 12.69
C GLY A 293 23.98 27.40 13.23
N ARG A 294 22.70 27.02 13.32
CA ARG A 294 22.27 25.65 13.65
C ARG A 294 21.91 24.92 12.38
N PHE A 295 22.66 23.85 12.09
CA PHE A 295 22.41 23.00 10.95
C PHE A 295 21.40 21.91 11.30
N HIS A 296 20.33 21.81 10.52
CA HIS A 296 19.27 20.84 10.71
C HIS A 296 18.97 20.12 9.40
N CYS A 297 19.09 18.80 9.37
CA CYS A 297 18.61 17.97 8.26
C CYS A 297 17.36 17.22 8.71
N GLU A 298 16.38 17.12 7.82
CA GLU A 298 15.24 16.24 8.06
C GLU A 298 15.72 14.78 8.10
N LYS A 299 15.38 14.08 9.18
CA LYS A 299 15.85 12.75 9.57
C LYS A 299 15.88 11.78 8.39
N SER A 300 17.06 11.57 7.83
CA SER A 300 17.34 10.44 6.95
C SER A 300 18.81 10.08 7.13
N ALA A 301 19.07 8.84 7.56
CA ALA A 301 20.41 8.29 7.39
C ALA A 301 20.64 8.20 5.88
N GLY A 302 21.63 8.95 5.36
CA GLY A 302 22.01 8.81 3.96
C GLY A 302 22.36 7.36 3.62
N LEU A 303 22.36 7.01 2.33
CA LEU A 303 22.53 5.64 1.84
C LEU A 303 23.73 4.88 2.46
N GLY A 304 24.85 5.58 2.73
CA GLY A 304 26.01 4.98 3.40
C GLY A 304 25.75 4.59 4.87
N GLY A 305 25.01 5.42 5.61
CA GLY A 305 24.59 5.14 6.98
C GLY A 305 23.58 3.99 7.03
N LEU A 306 22.65 3.95 6.08
CA LEU A 306 21.71 2.85 5.89
C LEU A 306 22.43 1.52 5.64
N SER A 307 23.33 1.48 4.66
CA SER A 307 24.12 0.29 4.33
C SER A 307 24.92 -0.23 5.53
N THR A 308 25.52 0.67 6.30
CA THR A 308 26.23 0.34 7.55
C THR A 308 25.29 -0.25 8.60
N ALA A 309 24.09 0.32 8.77
CA ALA A 309 23.10 -0.18 9.72
C ALA A 309 22.61 -1.58 9.32
N ILE A 310 22.31 -1.80 8.04
CA ILE A 310 21.89 -3.10 7.51
C ILE A 310 22.98 -4.15 7.74
N SER A 311 24.23 -3.84 7.38
CA SER A 311 25.36 -4.75 7.59
C SER A 311 25.55 -5.11 9.06
N ARG A 312 25.44 -4.13 9.96
CA ARG A 312 25.53 -4.37 11.41
C ARG A 312 24.43 -5.28 11.93
N ARG A 313 23.19 -5.07 11.50
CA ARG A 313 22.00 -5.79 11.99
C ARG A 313 21.84 -7.19 11.37
N THR A 314 22.27 -7.38 10.13
CA THR A 314 22.03 -8.62 9.38
C THR A 314 23.29 -9.45 9.17
N GLY A 315 24.47 -8.84 9.32
CA GLY A 315 25.74 -9.45 8.93
C GLY A 315 25.95 -9.57 7.42
N LYS A 316 25.06 -9.00 6.60
CA LYS A 316 25.11 -9.07 5.12
C LYS A 316 25.32 -7.66 4.54
N ALA A 317 26.15 -7.56 3.51
CA ALA A 317 26.33 -6.32 2.78
C ALA A 317 25.11 -6.02 1.89
N LEU A 318 24.72 -4.75 1.81
CA LEU A 318 23.63 -4.31 0.95
C LEU A 318 23.95 -4.59 -0.52
N ALA A 319 23.09 -5.33 -1.20
CA ALA A 319 23.23 -5.67 -2.62
C ALA A 319 22.54 -4.64 -3.52
N GLY A 320 21.38 -4.15 -3.11
CA GLY A 320 20.63 -3.13 -3.85
C GLY A 320 19.59 -2.42 -2.99
N TYR A 321 19.06 -1.32 -3.50
CA TYR A 321 18.15 -0.45 -2.78
C TYR A 321 17.13 0.23 -3.71
N ALA A 322 15.96 0.52 -3.16
CA ALA A 322 15.00 1.49 -3.69
C ALA A 322 14.58 2.39 -2.53
N MET A 323 14.75 3.70 -2.70
CA MET A 323 14.36 4.71 -1.70
C MET A 323 13.59 5.81 -2.42
N THR A 324 12.37 6.10 -2.00
CA THR A 324 11.51 7.15 -2.58
C THR A 324 10.58 7.70 -1.51
N TYR A 325 10.00 8.88 -1.70
CA TYR A 325 8.96 9.36 -0.78
C TYR A 325 7.67 8.55 -0.96
N SER A 326 7.19 8.44 -2.19
CA SER A 326 6.04 7.62 -2.54
C SER A 326 6.25 6.85 -3.84
N ALA A 327 5.50 5.74 -3.98
CA ALA A 327 5.44 4.93 -5.20
C ALA A 327 4.30 3.90 -5.10
N ALA A 328 3.72 3.53 -6.24
CA ALA A 328 2.93 2.31 -6.39
C ALA A 328 3.80 1.12 -6.86
N GLU A 329 4.94 1.40 -7.50
CA GLU A 329 5.89 0.41 -8.01
C GLU A 329 7.32 0.93 -7.81
N VAL A 330 8.22 0.06 -7.38
CA VAL A 330 9.65 0.39 -7.23
C VAL A 330 10.53 -0.69 -7.84
N SER A 331 11.57 -0.25 -8.55
CA SER A 331 12.63 -1.13 -9.06
C SER A 331 13.91 -0.93 -8.26
N ILE A 332 14.51 -2.03 -7.81
CA ILE A 332 15.76 -2.03 -7.06
C ILE A 332 16.93 -1.58 -7.95
N ARG A 333 17.78 -0.70 -7.42
CA ARG A 333 19.07 -0.32 -8.01
C ARG A 333 20.21 -1.01 -7.28
N ASP A 334 21.27 -1.37 -8.00
CA ASP A 334 22.45 -1.98 -7.39
C ASP A 334 23.15 -1.01 -6.42
N TYR A 335 23.63 -1.54 -5.29
CA TYR A 335 24.49 -0.82 -4.35
C TYR A 335 25.98 -1.05 -4.70
N ASP A 336 26.31 -0.71 -5.93
CA ASP A 336 27.64 -0.91 -6.51
C ASP A 336 28.66 0.14 -6.05
N LYS A 337 29.84 0.13 -6.68
CA LYS A 337 30.91 1.09 -6.38
C LYS A 337 30.51 2.53 -6.70
N SER A 338 29.72 2.75 -7.75
CA SER A 338 29.22 4.08 -8.11
C SER A 338 28.28 4.60 -7.02
N ALA A 339 27.30 3.79 -6.61
CA ALA A 339 26.37 4.14 -5.54
C ALA A 339 27.08 4.40 -4.20
N GLN A 340 28.14 3.63 -3.90
CA GLN A 340 28.96 3.86 -2.72
C GLN A 340 29.73 5.19 -2.77
N ASP A 341 30.29 5.54 -3.92
CA ASP A 341 31.06 6.77 -4.08
C ASP A 341 30.14 7.99 -4.11
N GLU A 342 28.95 7.89 -4.72
CA GLU A 342 27.87 8.88 -4.64
C GLU A 342 27.43 9.12 -3.19
N ALA A 343 27.20 8.06 -2.42
CA ALA A 343 26.81 8.16 -1.01
C ALA A 343 27.89 8.84 -0.15
N LYS A 344 29.17 8.56 -0.42
CA LYS A 344 30.29 9.22 0.27
C LYS A 344 30.40 10.69 -0.12
N ALA A 345 30.25 11.01 -1.39
CA ALA A 345 30.27 12.38 -1.87
C ALA A 345 29.11 13.20 -1.28
N ALA A 346 27.91 12.63 -1.20
CA ALA A 346 26.76 13.25 -0.54
C ALA A 346 27.04 13.53 0.94
N ALA A 347 27.55 12.55 1.69
CA ALA A 347 27.91 12.74 3.09
C ALA A 347 28.97 13.84 3.29
N ALA A 348 29.97 13.92 2.40
CA ALA A 348 30.98 14.98 2.44
C ALA A 348 30.36 16.37 2.18
N ARG A 349 29.46 16.50 1.20
CA ARG A 349 28.71 17.75 0.93
C ARG A 349 27.89 18.18 2.14
N THR A 350 27.18 17.26 2.79
CA THR A 350 26.38 17.55 3.99
C THR A 350 27.26 18.04 5.15
N GLU A 351 28.42 17.41 5.38
CA GLU A 351 29.36 17.81 6.43
C GLU A 351 30.00 19.18 6.13
N GLU A 352 30.32 19.47 4.87
CA GLU A 352 30.80 20.78 4.46
C GLU A 352 29.73 21.87 4.68
N ALA A 353 28.48 21.60 4.28
CA ALA A 353 27.36 22.51 4.52
C ALA A 353 27.11 22.74 6.02
N ARG A 354 27.28 21.70 6.85
CA ARG A 354 27.20 21.81 8.32
C ARG A 354 28.29 22.76 8.86
N ARG A 355 29.54 22.56 8.44
CA ARG A 355 30.67 23.41 8.88
C ARG A 355 30.48 24.86 8.46
N MET A 356 30.06 25.11 7.21
CA MET A 356 29.74 26.46 6.74
C MET A 356 28.61 27.09 7.55
N CYS A 357 27.55 26.34 7.84
CA CYS A 357 26.47 26.84 8.68
C CYS A 357 26.97 27.24 10.08
N GLU A 358 27.72 26.36 10.72
CA GLU A 358 28.24 26.58 12.08
C GLU A 358 29.28 27.69 12.16
N SER A 359 30.04 27.98 11.09
CA SER A 359 30.96 29.12 11.08
C SER A 359 30.27 30.48 11.15
N HIS A 360 28.97 30.54 10.87
CA HIS A 360 28.15 31.74 11.04
C HIS A 360 27.36 31.74 12.38
N ALA A 361 27.65 30.80 13.28
CA ALA A 361 27.05 30.80 14.61
C ALA A 361 27.60 31.97 15.45
N ASN A 362 26.69 32.79 16.00
CA ASN A 362 26.99 33.96 16.83
C ASN A 362 27.71 35.10 16.06
N PRO A 363 26.98 35.83 15.20
CA PRO A 363 27.55 36.96 14.46
C PRO A 363 28.07 38.02 15.42
N ASP A 364 29.28 38.49 15.16
CA ASP A 364 29.89 39.63 15.83
C ASP A 364 29.33 40.93 15.22
N PHE A 365 28.87 41.86 16.07
CA PHE A 365 28.35 43.16 15.63
C PHE A 365 29.37 43.90 14.77
N ASP A 366 30.66 43.74 15.06
CA ASP A 366 31.74 44.45 14.38
C ASP A 366 32.17 43.76 13.07
N ARG A 367 31.67 42.55 12.79
CA ARG A 367 31.99 41.75 11.58
C ARG A 367 30.74 41.36 10.80
N MET A 368 29.63 42.06 11.00
CA MET A 368 28.35 41.74 10.35
C MET A 368 28.36 42.03 8.83
N PHE A 369 29.32 42.84 8.34
CA PHE A 369 29.41 43.29 6.94
C PHE A 369 30.70 42.89 6.22
N ASP A 370 31.58 42.14 6.90
CA ASP A 370 32.80 41.55 6.35
C ASP A 370 32.50 40.13 5.85
#